data_AF-A0A3B9UZT8-F1
#
_entry.id   AF-A0A3B9UZT8-F1
#
_cell.length_a   1.000
_cell.length_b   1.000
_cell.length_c   1.000
_cell.angle_alpha   90.00
_cell.angle_beta   90.00
_cell.angle_gamma   90.00
#
_symmetry.space_group_name_H-M   'P 1'
#
loop_
_entity.id
_entity.type
_entity.pdbx_description
1 polymer ?
#
loop_
_entity_poly.entity_id
_entity_poly.type
_entity_poly.pdbx_seq_one_letter_code
_entity_poly.pdbx_strand_id
1 'polypeptide(L)' 'MKFHLAINMERLSPEVDMPTVERHTLDMVKMADQGGFYIVWAAEHHALEMTIAPNPFQILTWWAAHTSRIRL' A
#
# COMPACT_ATOMS: atom_id res chain seq x y z
N MET A 1 -20.98 8.60 -4.02
CA MET A 1 -19.60 9.07 -4.30
C MET A 1 -18.64 7.92 -4.07
N LYS A 2 -17.58 7.77 -4.85
CA LYS A 2 -16.58 6.68 -4.70
C LYS A 2 -15.30 7.26 -4.08
N PHE A 3 -14.84 6.68 -2.97
CA PHE A 3 -13.60 7.09 -2.30
C PHE A 3 -12.46 6.14 -2.70
N HIS A 4 -11.30 6.70 -3.03
CA HIS A 4 -10.12 5.97 -3.48
C HIS A 4 -8.96 6.24 -2.50
N LEU A 5 -8.06 5.27 -2.33
CA LEU A 5 -6.83 5.42 -1.57
C LEU A 5 -5.64 5.35 -2.54
N ALA A 6 -4.83 6.39 -2.62
CA ALA A 6 -3.52 6.32 -3.27
C ALA A 6 -2.46 6.34 -2.17
N ILE A 7 -1.57 5.33 -2.15
CA ILE A 7 -0.71 5.09 -0.99
C ILE A 7 0.69 4.65 -1.41
N ASN A 8 1.68 5.17 -0.69
CA ASN A 8 3.08 4.80 -0.83
C ASN A 8 3.50 3.93 0.37
N MET A 9 4.48 3.04 0.16
CA MET A 9 5.26 2.49 1.26
C MET A 9 6.33 3.52 1.64
N GLU A 10 5.94 4.50 2.45
CA GLU A 10 6.76 5.67 2.73
C GLU A 10 7.82 5.43 3.82
N ARG A 11 9.11 5.56 3.47
CA ARG A 11 10.25 5.40 4.39
C ARG A 11 11.07 6.68 4.45
N LEU A 12 10.79 7.53 5.43
CA LEU A 12 11.39 8.87 5.56
C LEU A 12 12.78 8.89 6.22
N SER A 13 13.19 7.79 6.84
CA SER A 13 14.48 7.68 7.53
C SER A 13 15.05 6.26 7.41
N PRO A 14 16.37 6.11 7.26
CA PRO A 14 17.02 4.80 7.28
C PRO A 14 16.92 4.07 8.63
N GLU A 15 16.49 4.75 9.69
CA GLU A 15 16.25 4.15 11.01
C GLU A 15 14.94 3.35 11.07
N VAL A 16 13.99 3.61 10.15
CA VAL A 16 12.73 2.87 10.08
C VAL A 16 12.98 1.57 9.33
N ASP A 17 12.55 0.45 9.89
CA ASP A 17 12.68 -0.86 9.24
C ASP A 17 11.66 -1.02 8.09
N MET A 18 12.11 -1.54 6.94
CA MET A 18 11.26 -1.69 5.74
C MET A 18 10.00 -2.55 6.00
N PRO A 19 10.10 -3.73 6.63
CA PRO A 19 8.93 -4.50 7.09
C PRO A 19 7.94 -3.73 7.96
N THR A 20 8.39 -2.73 8.72
CA THR A 20 7.49 -1.90 9.53
C THR A 20 6.65 -0.98 8.64
N VAL A 21 7.27 -0.37 7.63
CA VAL A 21 6.57 0.42 6.61
C VAL A 21 5.58 -0.46 5.84
N GLU A 22 6.01 -1.65 5.40
CA GLU A 22 5.17 -2.62 4.69
C GLU A 22 3.90 -2.99 5.47
N ARG A 23 4.06 -3.37 6.76
CA ARG A 23 2.92 -3.71 7.64
C ARG A 23 1.99 -2.53 7.87
N HIS A 24 2.55 -1.35 8.12
CA HIS A 24 1.76 -0.12 8.31
C HIS A 24 0.93 0.21 7.07
N THR A 25 1.53 0.13 5.87
CA THR A 25 0.82 0.31 4.61
C THR A 25 -0.29 -0.73 4.42
N LEU A 26 -0.03 -2.01 4.72
CA LEU A 26 -1.05 -3.06 4.64
C LEU A 26 -2.23 -2.79 5.59
N ASP A 27 -1.98 -2.35 6.81
CA ASP A 27 -3.06 -2.03 7.74
C ASP A 27 -3.92 -0.88 7.24
N MET A 28 -3.35 0.14 6.59
CA MET A 28 -4.13 1.18 5.91
C MET A 28 -4.99 0.63 4.76
N VAL A 29 -4.44 -0.29 3.96
CA VAL A 29 -5.18 -0.96 2.87
C VAL A 29 -6.35 -1.76 3.42
N LYS A 30 -6.14 -2.52 4.50
CA LYS A 30 -7.20 -3.29 5.19
C LYS A 30 -8.27 -2.35 5.77
N MET A 31 -7.87 -1.23 6.37
CA MET A 31 -8.81 -0.21 6.86
C MET A 31 -9.64 0.38 5.72
N ALA A 32 -9.05 0.64 4.55
CA ALA A 32 -9.79 1.11 3.37
C ALA A 32 -10.79 0.06 2.85
N ASP A 33 -10.39 -1.22 2.80
CA ASP A 33 -11.28 -2.34 2.44
C ASP A 33 -12.46 -2.49 3.42
N GLN A 34 -12.20 -2.33 4.72
CA GLN A 34 -13.21 -2.33 5.77
C GLN A 34 -14.10 -1.09 5.73
N GLY A 35 -13.53 0.07 5.40
CA GLY A 35 -14.21 1.35 5.29
C GLY A 35 -15.04 1.54 4.01
N GLY A 36 -15.06 0.55 3.11
CA GLY A 36 -15.87 0.60 1.88
C GLY A 36 -15.28 1.52 0.80
N PHE A 37 -13.96 1.72 0.78
CA PHE A 37 -13.28 2.38 -0.32
C PHE A 37 -13.43 1.55 -1.60
N TYR A 38 -13.44 2.24 -2.74
CA TYR A 38 -13.71 1.64 -4.04
C TYR A 38 -12.44 1.05 -4.70
N ILE A 39 -11.33 1.77 -4.68
CA ILE A 39 -10.04 1.36 -5.25
C ILE A 39 -8.90 1.77 -4.31
N VAL A 40 -7.87 0.95 -4.19
CA VAL A 40 -6.54 1.35 -3.71
C VAL A 40 -5.51 1.29 -4.83
N TRP A 41 -4.61 2.28 -4.90
CA TRP A 41 -3.56 2.40 -5.91
C TRP A 41 -2.19 2.22 -5.25
N ALA A 42 -1.40 1.28 -5.77
CA ALA A 42 0.01 1.12 -5.40
C ALA A 42 0.89 2.03 -6.26
N ALA A 43 1.79 2.78 -5.63
CA ALA A 43 2.81 3.53 -6.34
C ALA A 43 3.97 2.64 -6.80
N GLU A 44 4.70 3.10 -7.83
CA GLU A 44 5.92 2.46 -8.33
C GLU A 44 7.08 3.46 -8.34
N HIS A 45 8.17 3.16 -7.63
CA HIS A 45 9.40 3.94 -7.63
C HIS A 45 10.64 3.05 -7.50
N HIS A 46 11.72 3.47 -8.15
CA HIS A 46 13.02 2.78 -8.14
C HIS A 46 14.09 3.70 -7.56
N ALA A 47 15.03 3.15 -6.80
CA ALA A 47 16.15 3.88 -6.20
C ALA A 47 15.75 5.12 -5.37
N LEU A 48 14.55 5.11 -4.77
CA LEU A 48 14.03 6.21 -3.96
C LEU A 48 13.67 5.70 -2.56
N GLU A 49 14.45 6.10 -1.56
CA GLU A 49 14.26 5.69 -0.17
C GLU A 49 12.86 6.07 0.36
N MET A 50 12.38 7.26 -0.02
CA MET A 50 11.05 7.74 0.40
C MET A 50 9.91 6.80 -0.01
N THR A 51 10.05 5.99 -1.05
CA THR A 51 8.99 5.07 -1.51
C THR A 51 9.57 3.70 -1.89
N ILE A 52 9.53 2.75 -0.97
CA ILE A 52 10.13 1.41 -1.13
C ILE A 52 9.22 0.43 -1.91
N ALA A 53 8.71 0.84 -3.07
CA ALA A 53 7.72 0.10 -3.85
C ALA A 53 8.13 -0.04 -5.33
N PRO A 54 9.02 -0.97 -5.69
CA PRO A 54 9.55 -1.09 -7.05
C PRO A 54 8.68 -1.93 -7.99
N ASN A 55 7.67 -2.65 -7.48
CA ASN A 55 6.85 -3.55 -8.29
C ASN A 55 5.38 -3.53 -7.83
N PRO A 56 4.50 -2.74 -8.47
CA PRO A 56 3.12 -2.63 -8.07
C PRO A 56 2.35 -3.95 -8.23
N PHE A 57 2.69 -4.79 -9.21
CA PHE A 57 1.98 -6.07 -9.39
C PHE A 57 2.22 -7.04 -8.23
N GLN A 58 3.43 -7.11 -7.68
CA GLN A 58 3.70 -7.91 -6.49
C GLN A 58 2.97 -7.35 -5.26
N ILE A 59 2.98 -6.03 -5.10
CA ILE A 59 2.31 -5.35 -3.99
C ILE A 59 0.79 -5.59 -4.05
N LEU A 60 0.16 -5.37 -5.21
CA LEU A 60 -1.28 -5.60 -5.40
C LEU A 60 -1.63 -7.07 -5.21
N THR A 61 -0.80 -8.00 -5.70
CA THR A 61 -1.02 -9.45 -5.47
C THR A 61 -0.99 -9.78 -3.99
N TRP A 62 -0.07 -9.19 -3.23
CA TRP A 62 0.01 -9.39 -1.78
C TRP A 62 -1.18 -8.77 -1.05
N TRP A 63 -1.60 -7.56 -1.42
CA TRP A 63 -2.81 -6.93 -0.86
C TRP A 63 -4.08 -7.75 -1.13
N ALA A 64 -4.18 -8.38 -2.30
CA ALA A 64 -5.31 -9.26 -2.66
C ALA A 64 -5.50 -10.44 -1.70
N ALA A 65 -4.43 -10.91 -1.05
CA ALA A 65 -4.50 -11.96 -0.04
C ALA A 65 -5.11 -11.47 1.30
N HIS A 66 -5.26 -10.16 1.48
CA HIS A 66 -5.65 -9.53 2.75
C HIS A 66 -6.92 -8.66 2.65
N THR A 67 -7.47 -8.50 1.44
CA THR A 67 -8.66 -7.72 1.18
C THR A 67 -9.72 -8.58 0.49
N SER A 68 -10.98 -8.14 0.58
CA SER A 68 -12.12 -8.92 0.09
C SER A 68 -13.08 -8.15 -0.83
N ARG A 69 -13.04 -6.81 -0.81
CA ARG A 69 -14.03 -5.97 -1.52
C ARG A 69 -13.39 -4.85 -2.35
N ILE A 70 -12.35 -4.21 -1.84
CA ILE A 70 -11.66 -3.11 -2.51
C ILE A 70 -11.01 -3.60 -3.80
N ARG A 71 -11.04 -2.75 -4.83
CA ARG A 71 -10.34 -3.02 -6.09
C ARG A 71 -8.87 -2.66 -5.96
N LEU A 72 -8.04 -3.41 -6.68
CA LEU A 72 -6.59 -3.32 -6.73
C LEU A 72 -6.16 -2.97 -8.15
#